data_AF-A0A822EWA9-F1
#
_entry.id   AF-A0A822EWA9-F1
#
_cell.length_a   1.000
_cell.length_b   1.000
_cell.length_c   1.000
_cell.angle_alpha   90.00
_cell.angle_beta   90.00
_cell.angle_gamma   90.00
#
_symmetry.space_group_name_H-M   'P 1'
#
loop_
_entity.id
_entity.type
_entity.pdbx_description
1 polymer ?
#
loop_
_entity_poly.entity_id
_entity_poly.type
_entity_poly.pdbx_seq_one_letter_code
_entity_poly.pdbx_strand_id
1 'polypeptide(L)' 'TTNINDSFICYGAVVPDGYGCSYNVHSDSILFCLSSFSSCSTTNSREFAESLTDTLYEIRDLCTLVQHEQQTIALRRPSY' A
#
# COMPACT_ATOMS: atom_id res chain seq x y z
N THR A 1 4.58 -9.37 -27.20
CA THR A 1 4.70 -8.04 -26.57
C THR A 1 4.69 -8.26 -25.08
N THR A 2 5.80 -8.01 -24.40
CA THR A 2 5.88 -8.12 -22.93
C THR A 2 4.97 -7.06 -22.33
N ASN A 3 3.95 -7.46 -21.58
CA ASN A 3 3.03 -6.53 -20.94
C ASN A 3 3.81 -5.75 -19.87
N ILE A 4 4.01 -4.45 -20.08
CA ILE A 4 4.81 -3.60 -19.21
C ILE A 4 4.16 -3.49 -17.82
N ASN A 5 2.84 -3.75 -17.72
CA ASN A 5 2.08 -3.69 -16.48
C ASN A 5 2.51 -4.76 -15.46
N ASP A 6 3.20 -5.84 -15.86
CA ASP A 6 3.69 -6.84 -14.89
C ASP A 6 5.17 -6.66 -14.56
N SER A 7 5.77 -5.52 -14.97
CA SER A 7 7.17 -5.25 -14.68
C SER A 7 7.34 -4.87 -13.22
N PHE A 8 8.28 -5.53 -12.55
CA PHE A 8 8.72 -5.20 -11.21
C PHE A 8 10.21 -4.87 -11.20
N ILE A 9 10.57 -3.90 -10.37
CA ILE A 9 11.95 -3.57 -10.04
C ILE A 9 12.07 -3.82 -8.55
N CYS A 10 13.06 -4.59 -8.11
CA CYS A 10 13.33 -4.77 -6.69
C CYS A 10 14.78 -4.39 -6.39
N TYR A 11 15.04 -3.91 -5.18
CA TYR A 11 16.38 -3.64 -4.66
C TYR A 11 16.47 -4.03 -3.19
N GLY A 12 17.69 -4.25 -2.70
CA GLY A 12 17.98 -4.60 -1.32
C GLY A 12 17.85 -3.41 -0.37
N ALA A 13 17.73 -3.65 0.94
CA ALA A 13 17.83 -2.60 1.95
C ALA A 13 19.19 -1.88 1.86
N VAL A 14 19.18 -0.55 2.08
CA VAL A 14 20.39 0.28 2.02
C VAL A 14 21.14 0.36 3.35
N VAL A 15 20.58 -0.21 4.41
CA VAL A 15 21.20 -0.35 5.74
C VAL A 15 20.91 -1.75 6.30
N PRO A 16 21.78 -2.30 7.18
CA PRO A 16 21.65 -3.67 7.68
C PRO A 16 20.35 -4.00 8.42
N ASP A 17 19.74 -3.00 9.05
CA ASP A 17 18.54 -3.06 9.87
C ASP A 17 17.33 -2.38 9.21
N GLY A 18 17.36 -2.22 7.90
CA GLY A 18 16.31 -1.56 7.13
C GLY A 18 15.56 -2.48 6.18
N TYR A 19 14.70 -1.85 5.37
CA TYR A 19 13.96 -2.48 4.29
C TYR A 19 14.29 -1.85 2.94
N GLY A 20 14.24 -2.63 1.87
CA GLY A 20 14.00 -2.13 0.52
C GLY A 20 12.52 -2.28 0.20
N CYS A 21 11.90 -1.26 -0.38
CA CYS A 21 10.49 -1.28 -0.76
C CYS A 21 10.27 -0.50 -2.05
N SER A 22 10.04 -1.21 -3.14
CA SER A 22 9.60 -0.62 -4.41
C SER A 22 8.14 -0.97 -4.66
N TYR A 23 7.46 -0.11 -5.42
CA TYR A 23 6.06 -0.31 -5.76
C TYR A 23 5.75 0.13 -7.18
N ASN A 24 4.77 -0.52 -7.79
CA ASN A 24 4.17 -0.17 -9.06
C ASN A 24 2.65 -0.13 -8.89
N VAL A 25 2.02 0.99 -9.21
CA VAL A 25 0.56 1.18 -9.03
C VAL A 25 -0.14 0.88 -10.34
N HIS A 26 -1.16 0.04 -10.27
CA HIS A 26 -2.06 -0.31 -11.37
C HIS A 26 -3.46 0.27 -11.12
N SER A 27 -4.39 0.03 -12.06
CA SER A 27 -5.78 0.49 -11.91
C SER A 27 -6.47 -0.07 -10.67
N ASP A 28 -6.24 -1.36 -10.37
CA ASP A 28 -6.98 -2.11 -9.35
C ASP A 28 -6.08 -2.81 -8.33
N SER A 29 -4.76 -2.60 -8.41
CA SER A 29 -3.78 -3.24 -7.54
C SER A 29 -2.51 -2.40 -7.39
N ILE A 30 -1.71 -2.73 -6.39
CA ILE A 30 -0.36 -2.20 -6.21
C ILE A 30 0.58 -3.39 -6.06
N LEU A 31 1.59 -3.47 -6.90
CA LEU A 31 2.64 -4.49 -6.83
C LEU A 31 3.79 -3.98 -5.98
N PHE A 32 4.08 -4.63 -4.87
CA PHE A 32 5.21 -4.30 -3.99
C PHE A 32 6.34 -5.34 -4.13
N CYS A 33 7.61 -4.89 -4.16
CA CYS A 33 8.74 -5.74 -3.79
C CYS A 33 9.30 -5.28 -2.44
N LEU A 34 9.35 -6.19 -1.46
CA LEU A 34 9.96 -5.94 -0.16
C LEU A 34 11.23 -6.76 0.01
N SER A 35 12.23 -6.17 0.63
CA SER A 35 13.48 -6.85 1.00
C SER A 35 13.95 -6.41 2.38
N SER A 36 14.62 -7.31 3.09
CA SER A 36 15.25 -7.09 4.39
C SER A 36 16.41 -8.09 4.54
N PHE A 37 17.37 -7.79 5.41
CA PHE A 37 18.47 -8.71 5.67
C PHE A 37 18.07 -9.74 6.73
N SER A 38 18.19 -11.03 6.41
CA SER A 38 17.88 -12.12 7.34
C SER A 38 18.78 -12.16 8.59
N SER A 39 19.92 -11.48 8.54
CA SER A 39 20.83 -11.29 9.68
C SER A 39 20.29 -10.32 10.73
N CYS A 40 19.28 -9.51 10.41
CA CYS A 40 18.69 -8.54 11.32
C CYS A 40 17.39 -9.09 11.91
N SER A 41 17.41 -9.46 13.19
CA SER A 41 16.25 -10.03 13.89
C SER A 41 15.09 -9.05 14.09
N THR A 42 15.29 -7.75 13.87
CA THR A 42 14.26 -6.72 14.02
C THR A 42 13.57 -6.37 12.69
N THR A 43 13.98 -6.97 11.57
CA THR A 43 13.34 -6.77 10.27
C THR A 43 12.88 -8.08 9.65
N ASN A 44 11.69 -8.07 9.06
CA ASN A 44 11.10 -9.24 8.41
C ASN A 44 10.23 -8.79 7.23
N SER A 45 10.68 -9.05 6.00
CA SER A 45 9.97 -8.63 4.78
C SER A 45 8.55 -9.19 4.69
N ARG A 46 8.30 -10.37 5.26
CA ARG A 46 6.96 -10.99 5.25
C ARG A 46 6.02 -10.30 6.22
N GLU A 47 6.45 -10.10 7.47
CA GLU A 47 5.65 -9.38 8.46
C GLU A 47 5.37 -7.94 8.01
N PHE A 48 6.34 -7.31 7.34
CA PHE A 48 6.14 -6.01 6.73
C PHE A 48 5.11 -6.04 5.59
N ALA A 49 5.14 -7.07 4.73
CA ALA A 49 4.15 -7.24 3.66
C ALA A 49 2.72 -7.39 4.21
N GLU A 50 2.56 -8.22 5.25
CA GLU A 50 1.28 -8.45 5.92
C GLU A 50 0.76 -7.15 6.54
N SER A 51 1.60 -6.47 7.34
CA SER A 51 1.25 -5.20 7.98
C SER A 51 0.91 -4.09 6.97
N LEU A 52 1.67 -4.00 5.87
CA LEU A 52 1.42 -3.03 4.81
C LEU A 52 0.09 -3.28 4.12
N THR A 53 -0.24 -4.56 3.86
CA THR A 53 -1.51 -4.96 3.25
C THR A 53 -2.68 -4.57 4.14
N ASP A 54 -2.62 -4.91 5.43
CA ASP A 54 -3.67 -4.59 6.39
C ASP A 54 -3.87 -3.08 6.52
N THR A 55 -2.76 -2.33 6.63
CA THR A 55 -2.80 -0.86 6.71
C THR A 55 -3.47 -0.23 5.47
N LEU A 56 -3.19 -0.74 4.26
CA LEU A 56 -3.81 -0.23 3.04
C LEU A 56 -5.32 -0.51 3.00
N TYR A 57 -5.76 -1.65 3.54
CA TYR A 57 -7.19 -1.94 3.69
C TYR A 57 -7.85 -1.02 4.72
N GLU A 58 -7.20 -0.76 5.85
CA GLU A 58 -7.70 0.20 6.84
C GLU A 58 -7.85 1.61 6.24
N ILE A 59 -6.86 2.07 5.48
CA ILE A 59 -6.91 3.36 4.80
C ILE A 59 -8.08 3.40 3.81
N ARG A 60 -8.28 2.34 3.01
CA ARG A 60 -9.43 2.23 2.10
C ARG A 60 -10.73 2.38 2.86
N ASP A 61 -10.90 1.63 3.94
CA ASP A 61 -12.14 1.59 4.71
C ASP A 61 -12.43 2.97 5.33
N LEU A 62 -11.43 3.64 5.89
CA LEU A 62 -11.54 5.01 6.39
C LEU A 62 -11.94 6.01 5.30
N CYS A 63 -11.30 5.93 4.13
CA CYS A 63 -11.64 6.81 3.00
C CYS A 63 -13.08 6.59 2.52
N THR A 64 -13.54 5.34 2.45
CA THR A 64 -14.91 5.01 2.05
C THR A 64 -15.94 5.53 3.06
N LEU A 65 -15.66 5.43 4.37
CA LEU A 65 -16.51 6.01 5.40
C LEU A 65 -16.66 7.53 5.25
N VAL A 66 -15.54 8.23 5.06
CA VAL A 66 -15.54 9.69 4.84
C VAL A 66 -16.32 10.06 3.58
N GLN A 67 -16.17 9.31 2.49
CA GLN A 67 -16.92 9.55 1.25
C GLN A 67 -18.44 9.40 1.45
N HIS A 68 -18.86 8.36 2.16
CA HIS A 68 -20.28 8.19 2.51
C HIS A 68 -20.80 9.37 3.35
N GLU A 69 -20.06 9.80 4.39
CA GLU A 69 -20.45 10.94 5.21
C GLU A 69 -20.59 12.23 4.40
N GLN A 70 -19.61 12.56 3.54
CA GLN A 70 -19.67 13.74 2.68
C GLN A 70 -20.88 13.71 1.74
N GLN A 71 -21.21 12.53 1.19
CA GLN A 71 -22.40 12.37 0.34
C GLN A 71 -23.70 12.56 1.15
N THR A 72 -23.78 12.03 2.37
CA THR A 72 -24.95 12.27 3.24
C THR A 72 -25.12 13.75 3.62
N ILE A 73 -24.02 14.46 3.87
CA ILE A 73 -24.04 15.89 4.19
C ILE A 73 -24.46 16.70 2.95
N ALA A 74 -23.93 16.38 1.77
CA ALA A 74 -24.29 17.06 0.53
C ALA A 74 -25.79 16.93 0.21
N LEU A 75 -26.38 15.75 0.42
CA LEU A 75 -27.82 15.51 0.22
C LEU A 75 -28.71 16.20 1.27
N ARG A 76 -28.19 16.50 2.47
CA ARG A 76 -28.93 17.17 3.55
C ARG A 76 -28.94 18.69 3.45
N ARG A 77 -28.14 19.31 2.57
CA ARG A 77 -28.16 20.76 2.41
C ARG A 77 -29.43 21.16 1.63
N PRO A 78 -30.31 22.00 2.20
CA PRO A 78 -31.51 22.45 1.49
C PRO A 78 -31.10 23.27 0.27
N SER A 79 -31.74 23.01 -0.87
CA SER A 79 -31.65 23.86 -2.06
C SER A 79 -32.33 25.20 -1.74
N TYR A 80 -31.55 26.28 -1.71
CA TYR A 80 -32.08 27.65 -1.77
C TYR A 80 -32.17 28.08 -3.24
#